data_AF-A0A7Y3FQ96-F1
#
_entry.id   AF-A0A7Y3FQ96-F1
#
_cell.length_a   1.000
_cell.length_b   1.000
_cell.length_c   1.000
_cell.angle_alpha   90.00
_cell.angle_beta   90.00
_cell.angle_gamma   90.00
#
_symmetry.space_group_name_H-M   'P 1'
#
loop_
_entity.id
_entity.type
_entity.pdbx_description
1 polymer ?
#
loop_
_entity_poly.entity_id
_entity_poly.type
_entity_poly.pdbx_seq_one_letter_code
_entity_poly.pdbx_strand_id
1 'polypeptide(L)'
;MSDGSDRRTFLKQGFAITAAAATTGAIPKDSSARPQVAPDPALLRALAELVLPSELGADGREAAVVAFEDWLELYEPAFEVNHGYGTHEIVYGPADPGPGWQAQLEAMDVEARRRAGTGFSELPPGERRALVERQLAGEGGGLPAPARARHVAVGLLAHWATSSEAHDLAYRARIRRHACRGLDDLGEPPPPLAGDEA
;
A
#
# COMPACT_ATOMS: atom_id res chain seq x y z
N MET A 1 62.81 10.26 67.75
CA MET A 1 61.50 9.60 67.99
C MET A 1 60.66 9.79 66.74
N SER A 2 60.74 8.78 65.87
CA SER A 2 59.88 8.49 64.72
C SER A 2 58.43 8.24 65.21
N ASP A 3 57.37 8.13 64.41
CA ASP A 3 57.17 7.76 63.01
C ASP A 3 55.72 8.15 62.65
N GLY A 4 55.38 8.26 61.37
CA GLY A 4 53.99 8.44 60.94
C GLY A 4 53.79 8.96 59.53
N SER A 5 54.52 8.36 58.58
CA SER A 5 54.37 8.55 57.13
C SER A 5 52.90 8.49 56.68
N ASP A 6 52.37 9.60 56.14
CA ASP A 6 51.05 9.63 55.51
C ASP A 6 51.12 10.12 54.05
N ARG A 7 51.56 9.19 53.20
CA ARG A 7 50.87 8.70 51.98
C ARG A 7 50.47 9.69 50.87
N ARG A 8 50.81 10.98 50.95
CA ARG A 8 50.26 12.00 50.04
C ARG A 8 51.09 12.45 48.86
N THR A 9 52.34 12.00 48.68
CA THR A 9 53.17 12.59 47.61
C THR A 9 54.18 11.63 46.98
N PHE A 10 53.75 10.45 46.54
CA PHE A 10 54.61 9.62 45.69
C PHE A 10 53.80 8.94 44.58
N LEU A 11 54.34 9.02 43.37
CA LEU A 11 53.85 8.44 42.10
C LEU A 11 52.83 9.27 41.33
N LYS A 12 53.28 10.47 40.94
CA LYS A 12 53.10 10.91 39.56
C LYS A 12 53.82 9.94 38.62
N GLN A 13 53.18 9.66 37.48
CA GLN A 13 53.63 8.96 36.27
C GLN A 13 53.28 7.46 36.17
N GLY A 14 52.44 7.14 35.18
CA GLY A 14 52.16 5.79 34.67
C GLY A 14 51.11 5.83 33.54
N PHE A 15 51.41 5.17 32.43
CA PHE A 15 50.77 5.28 31.11
C PHE A 15 49.40 4.56 30.95
N ALA A 16 48.70 4.95 29.89
CA ALA A 16 47.49 4.47 29.22
C ALA A 16 47.14 2.96 29.29
N ILE A 17 45.83 2.63 29.15
CA ILE A 17 45.30 1.55 28.29
C ILE A 17 43.81 1.81 27.97
N THR A 18 43.49 1.52 26.71
CA THR A 18 42.25 1.55 25.91
C THR A 18 40.99 1.00 26.59
N ALA A 19 39.89 1.76 26.57
CA ALA A 19 38.54 1.20 26.70
C ALA A 19 37.94 1.06 25.30
N ALA A 20 37.85 -0.19 24.83
CA ALA A 20 37.14 -0.54 23.62
C ALA A 20 35.67 -0.13 23.77
N ALA A 21 35.23 0.84 22.96
CA ALA A 21 33.81 1.03 22.73
C ALA A 21 33.30 -0.22 22.03
N ALA A 22 32.61 -1.09 22.77
CA ALA A 22 31.72 -2.07 22.18
C ALA A 22 30.56 -1.28 21.56
N THR A 23 30.76 -0.77 20.35
CA THR A 23 29.64 -0.46 19.48
C THR A 23 28.95 -1.79 19.23
N THR A 24 27.79 -1.99 19.86
CA THR A 24 26.79 -2.92 19.35
C THR A 24 26.56 -2.50 17.91
N GLY A 25 27.24 -3.16 16.98
CA GLY A 25 27.05 -2.98 15.56
C GLY A 25 25.64 -3.42 15.26
N ALA A 26 24.69 -2.50 15.33
CA ALA A 26 23.49 -2.59 14.53
C ALA A 26 24.02 -2.65 13.09
N ILE A 27 23.99 -3.84 12.50
CA ILE A 27 24.18 -4.01 11.07
C ILE A 27 23.13 -3.07 10.45
N PRO A 28 23.52 -1.99 9.76
CA PRO A 28 22.54 -1.23 9.01
C PRO A 28 21.92 -2.23 8.05
N LYS A 29 20.63 -2.50 8.23
CA LYS A 29 19.82 -3.11 7.19
C LYS A 29 19.80 -2.06 6.09
N ASP A 30 20.80 -2.10 5.22
CA ASP A 30 20.75 -1.41 3.93
C ASP A 30 19.62 -2.10 3.17
N SER A 31 18.38 -1.74 3.50
CA SER A 31 17.30 -1.73 2.52
C SER A 31 17.74 -0.68 1.52
N SER A 32 18.50 -1.10 0.51
CA SER A 32 18.52 -0.40 -0.75
C SER A 32 17.09 -0.47 -1.29
N ALA A 33 16.20 0.35 -0.73
CA ALA A 33 14.87 0.56 -1.24
C ALA A 33 15.11 1.12 -2.65
N ARG A 34 14.93 0.28 -3.66
CA ARG A 34 14.75 0.79 -5.02
C ARG A 34 13.61 1.81 -4.93
N PRO A 35 13.74 3.00 -5.52
CA PRO A 35 12.62 3.92 -5.61
C PRO A 35 11.44 3.17 -6.21
N GLN A 36 10.35 3.04 -5.46
CA GLN A 36 9.12 2.51 -5.99
C GLN A 36 8.62 3.50 -7.04
N VAL A 37 8.31 2.99 -8.23
CA VAL A 37 7.79 3.81 -9.30
C VAL A 37 6.31 4.01 -9.02
N ALA A 38 5.97 5.21 -8.57
CA ALA A 38 4.57 5.60 -8.36
C ALA A 38 3.84 5.72 -9.71
N PRO A 39 2.60 5.22 -9.81
CA PRO A 39 1.74 5.45 -10.96
C PRO A 39 1.50 6.95 -11.21
N ASP A 40 1.31 7.35 -12.48
CA ASP A 40 0.94 8.72 -12.84
C ASP A 40 -0.39 9.10 -12.16
N PRO A 41 -0.41 10.12 -11.28
CA PRO A 41 -1.59 10.43 -10.46
C PRO A 41 -2.80 10.90 -11.28
N ALA A 42 -2.58 11.55 -12.42
CA ALA A 42 -3.67 12.06 -13.26
C ALA A 42 -4.31 10.92 -14.08
N LEU A 43 -3.49 10.03 -14.63
CA LEU A 43 -3.98 8.85 -15.33
C LEU A 43 -4.70 7.88 -14.38
N LEU A 44 -4.20 7.73 -13.14
CA LEU A 44 -4.82 6.88 -12.14
C LEU A 44 -6.20 7.40 -11.72
N ARG A 45 -6.36 8.71 -11.49
CA ARG A 45 -7.67 9.33 -11.21
C ARG A 45 -8.64 9.16 -12.39
N ALA A 46 -8.16 9.40 -13.62
CA ALA A 46 -8.95 9.22 -14.82
C ALA A 46 -9.45 7.77 -15.00
N LEU A 47 -8.66 6.79 -14.54
CA LEU A 47 -9.04 5.38 -14.52
C LEU A 47 -10.02 5.07 -13.38
N ALA A 48 -9.81 5.65 -12.20
CA ALA A 48 -10.67 5.50 -11.02
C ALA A 48 -12.12 5.93 -11.31
N GLU A 49 -12.31 7.00 -12.07
CA GLU A 49 -13.64 7.46 -12.52
C GLU A 49 -14.44 6.38 -13.27
N LEU A 50 -13.75 5.47 -13.96
CA LEU A 50 -14.35 4.39 -14.74
C LEU A 50 -14.60 3.12 -13.94
N VAL A 51 -13.67 2.76 -13.05
CA VAL A 51 -13.66 1.43 -12.41
C VAL A 51 -14.26 1.43 -11.02
N LEU A 52 -14.26 2.58 -10.32
CA LEU A 52 -14.84 2.69 -8.99
C LEU A 52 -16.34 3.00 -9.09
N PRO A 53 -17.16 2.50 -8.14
CA PRO A 53 -18.60 2.78 -8.12
C PRO A 53 -18.92 4.28 -8.17
N SER A 54 -20.01 4.63 -8.83
CA SER A 54 -20.49 6.01 -8.94
C SER A 54 -21.03 6.55 -7.62
N GLU A 55 -21.52 5.66 -6.77
CA GLU A 55 -22.12 5.91 -5.46
C GLU A 55 -21.14 6.55 -4.48
N LEU A 56 -19.84 6.40 -4.71
CA LEU A 56 -18.78 7.03 -3.91
C LEU A 56 -18.70 8.55 -4.13
N GLY A 57 -19.24 9.06 -5.24
CA GLY A 57 -19.02 10.45 -5.66
C GLY A 57 -17.55 10.75 -5.97
N ALA A 58 -17.23 12.02 -6.20
CA ALA A 58 -15.86 12.43 -6.51
C ALA A 58 -14.92 12.25 -5.31
N ASP A 59 -15.35 12.67 -4.11
CA ASP A 59 -14.52 12.63 -2.91
C ASP A 59 -14.19 11.20 -2.46
N GLY A 60 -15.16 10.28 -2.52
CA GLY A 60 -14.92 8.88 -2.16
C GLY A 60 -14.00 8.18 -3.16
N ARG A 61 -14.08 8.53 -4.45
CA ARG A 61 -13.15 8.04 -5.48
C ARG A 61 -11.75 8.56 -5.27
N GLU A 62 -11.59 9.84 -4.94
CA GLU A 62 -10.29 10.44 -4.61
C GLU A 62 -9.68 9.77 -3.38
N ALA A 63 -10.47 9.57 -2.31
CA ALA A 63 -10.01 8.88 -1.11
C ALA A 63 -9.55 7.44 -1.40
N ALA A 64 -10.27 6.72 -2.27
CA ALA A 64 -9.88 5.38 -2.70
C ALA A 64 -8.56 5.36 -3.51
N VAL A 65 -8.34 6.37 -4.36
CA VAL A 65 -7.08 6.54 -5.11
C VAL A 65 -5.92 6.83 -4.17
N VAL A 66 -6.07 7.79 -3.25
CA VAL A 66 -5.04 8.13 -2.26
C VAL A 66 -4.68 6.90 -1.41
N ALA A 67 -5.68 6.18 -0.92
CA ALA A 67 -5.44 4.96 -0.15
C ALA A 67 -4.69 3.88 -0.95
N PHE A 68 -4.90 3.82 -2.26
CA PHE A 68 -4.19 2.89 -3.15
C PHE A 68 -2.75 3.36 -3.44
N GLU A 69 -2.53 4.65 -3.62
CA GLU A 69 -1.19 5.26 -3.75
C GLU A 69 -0.38 5.01 -2.46
N ASP A 70 -0.95 5.27 -1.29
CA ASP A 70 -0.33 5.01 0.01
C ASP A 70 -0.01 3.52 0.20
N TRP A 71 -0.93 2.63 -0.19
CA TRP A 71 -0.71 1.19 -0.12
C TRP A 71 0.45 0.74 -1.03
N LEU A 72 0.59 1.33 -2.23
CA LEU A 72 1.69 1.04 -3.14
C LEU A 72 3.03 1.55 -2.61
N GLU A 73 3.07 2.75 -2.04
CA GLU A 73 4.29 3.32 -1.42
C GLU A 73 4.80 2.47 -0.26
N LEU A 74 3.89 1.83 0.48
CA LEU A 74 4.25 0.98 1.61
C LEU A 74 4.36 -0.51 1.24
N TYR A 75 4.22 -0.86 -0.04
CA TYR A 75 4.22 -2.25 -0.47
C TYR A 75 5.61 -2.88 -0.30
N GLU A 76 5.69 -3.96 0.49
CA GLU A 76 6.92 -4.73 0.63
C GLU A 76 6.95 -5.87 -0.41
N PRO A 77 7.82 -5.82 -1.43
CA PRO A 77 7.85 -6.84 -2.47
C PRO A 77 8.55 -8.11 -2.01
N ALA A 78 8.11 -9.25 -2.55
CA ALA A 78 8.76 -10.55 -2.39
C ALA A 78 9.03 -10.96 -0.93
N PHE A 79 8.20 -10.50 0.01
CA PHE A 79 8.27 -10.89 1.41
C PHE A 79 8.00 -12.40 1.57
N GLU A 80 8.64 -13.04 2.55
CA GLU A 80 8.34 -14.43 2.88
C GLU A 80 6.97 -14.50 3.58
N VAL A 81 6.05 -15.27 2.98
CA VAL A 81 4.72 -15.46 3.53
C VAL A 81 4.82 -16.45 4.69
N ASN A 82 4.14 -16.16 5.80
CA ASN A 82 4.03 -17.10 6.91
C ASN A 82 3.55 -18.47 6.41
N HIS A 83 4.35 -19.50 6.68
CA HIS A 83 4.02 -20.87 6.33
C HIS A 83 2.90 -21.40 7.23
N GLY A 84 2.01 -22.21 6.66
CA GLY A 84 0.99 -22.91 7.42
C GLY A 84 1.61 -23.96 8.34
N TYR A 85 0.88 -24.33 9.39
CA TYR A 85 1.31 -25.43 10.26
C TYR A 85 1.37 -26.73 9.44
N GLY A 86 2.51 -27.43 9.46
CA GLY A 86 2.70 -28.70 8.74
C GLY A 86 3.11 -28.59 7.27
N THR A 87 3.39 -27.39 6.76
CA THR A 87 3.98 -27.20 5.42
C THR A 87 5.46 -26.83 5.53
N HIS A 88 6.31 -27.45 4.70
CA HIS A 88 7.75 -27.12 4.61
C HIS A 88 8.09 -26.17 3.45
N GLU A 89 7.09 -25.78 2.65
CA GLU A 89 7.28 -24.92 1.50
C GLU A 89 7.36 -23.46 1.92
N ILE A 90 8.43 -22.79 1.48
CA ILE A 90 8.59 -21.35 1.64
C ILE A 90 7.93 -20.69 0.44
N VAL A 91 6.90 -19.88 0.68
CA VAL A 91 6.18 -19.14 -0.35
C VAL A 91 6.51 -17.66 -0.21
N TYR A 92 6.80 -17.01 -1.34
CA TYR A 92 7.05 -15.58 -1.38
C TYR A 92 5.83 -14.80 -1.89
N GLY A 93 5.68 -13.58 -1.40
CA GLY A 93 4.72 -12.61 -1.89
C GLY A 93 5.00 -12.19 -3.33
N PRO A 94 4.05 -11.50 -3.98
CA PRO A 94 4.25 -10.98 -5.32
C PRO A 94 5.41 -9.97 -5.36
N ALA A 95 6.02 -9.82 -6.54
CA ALA A 95 6.93 -8.71 -6.82
C ALA A 95 6.21 -7.36 -6.73
N ASP A 96 6.98 -6.26 -6.71
CA ASP A 96 6.43 -4.90 -6.78
C ASP A 96 5.63 -4.71 -8.08
N PRO A 97 4.31 -4.46 -8.00
CA PRO A 97 3.49 -4.24 -9.20
C PRO A 97 3.66 -2.83 -9.79
N GLY A 98 4.19 -1.86 -9.04
CA GLY A 98 4.24 -0.44 -9.40
C GLY A 98 4.84 -0.16 -10.79
N PRO A 99 6.05 -0.66 -11.10
CA PRO A 99 6.66 -0.45 -12.42
C PRO A 99 5.83 -1.00 -13.59
N GLY A 100 5.20 -2.17 -13.39
CA GLY A 100 4.36 -2.78 -14.43
C GLY A 100 3.07 -1.99 -14.67
N TRP A 101 2.46 -1.50 -13.58
CA TRP A 101 1.25 -0.68 -13.66
C TRP A 101 1.52 0.72 -14.23
N GLN A 102 2.64 1.35 -13.89
CA GLN A 102 3.03 2.61 -14.51
C GLN A 102 3.20 2.45 -16.03
N ALA A 103 3.87 1.38 -16.48
CA ALA A 103 4.01 1.10 -17.90
C ALA A 103 2.65 0.88 -18.60
N GLN A 104 1.65 0.33 -17.92
CA GLN A 104 0.29 0.19 -18.45
C GLN A 104 -0.41 1.54 -18.61
N LEU A 105 -0.30 2.42 -17.61
CA LEU A 105 -0.85 3.78 -17.69
C LEU A 105 -0.22 4.57 -18.84
N GLU A 106 1.11 4.53 -18.98
CA GLU A 106 1.83 5.17 -20.08
C GLU A 106 1.41 4.60 -21.44
N ALA A 107 1.26 3.27 -21.55
CA ALA A 107 0.81 2.63 -22.78
C ALA A 107 -0.62 3.07 -23.17
N MET A 108 -1.53 3.20 -22.21
CA MET A 108 -2.88 3.73 -22.44
C MET A 108 -2.83 5.18 -22.94
N ASP A 109 -2.02 6.03 -22.32
CA ASP A 109 -1.90 7.44 -22.71
C ASP A 109 -1.30 7.58 -24.12
N VAL A 110 -0.28 6.78 -24.45
CA VAL A 110 0.28 6.72 -25.80
C VAL A 110 -0.74 6.21 -26.82
N GLU A 111 -1.53 5.19 -26.49
CA GLU A 111 -2.59 4.69 -27.37
C GLU A 111 -3.66 5.77 -27.62
N ALA A 112 -4.10 6.47 -26.57
CA ALA A 112 -5.06 7.57 -26.65
C ALA A 112 -4.55 8.67 -27.60
N ARG A 113 -3.29 9.12 -27.41
CA ARG A 113 -2.67 10.15 -28.26
C ARG A 113 -2.59 9.72 -29.71
N ARG A 114 -2.27 8.45 -29.97
CA ARG A 114 -2.17 7.92 -31.35
C ARG A 114 -3.52 7.82 -32.05
N ARG A 115 -4.60 7.49 -31.33
CA ARG A 115 -5.92 7.23 -31.92
C ARG A 115 -6.80 8.47 -31.99
N ALA A 116 -6.77 9.31 -30.96
CA ALA A 116 -7.66 10.45 -30.79
C ALA A 116 -6.94 11.80 -30.78
N GLY A 117 -5.59 11.82 -30.79
CA GLY A 117 -4.80 13.06 -30.77
C GLY A 117 -4.69 13.73 -29.39
N THR A 118 -5.27 13.15 -28.35
CA THR A 118 -5.26 13.65 -26.96
C THR A 118 -4.90 12.54 -25.97
N GLY A 119 -4.50 12.90 -24.76
CA GLY A 119 -4.15 11.96 -23.69
C GLY A 119 -5.35 11.21 -23.12
N PHE A 120 -5.09 10.12 -22.40
CA PHE A 120 -6.13 9.24 -21.85
C PHE A 120 -7.07 9.97 -20.87
N SER A 121 -6.52 10.85 -20.02
CA SER A 121 -7.27 11.66 -19.05
C SER A 121 -8.17 12.72 -19.69
N GLU A 122 -7.92 13.09 -20.94
CA GLU A 122 -8.69 14.08 -21.69
C GLU A 122 -9.73 13.43 -22.63
N LEU A 123 -9.68 12.10 -22.81
CA LEU A 123 -10.66 11.39 -23.62
C LEU A 123 -12.08 11.54 -23.05
N PRO A 124 -13.10 11.64 -23.92
CA PRO A 124 -14.50 11.53 -23.52
C PRO A 124 -14.76 10.21 -22.75
N PRO A 125 -15.66 10.19 -21.75
CA PRO A 125 -15.88 9.02 -20.90
C PRO A 125 -16.16 7.71 -21.64
N GLY A 126 -16.89 7.78 -22.77
CA GLY A 126 -17.20 6.62 -23.60
C GLY A 126 -15.96 6.04 -24.31
N GLU A 127 -15.09 6.89 -24.83
CA GLU A 127 -13.85 6.47 -25.48
C GLU A 127 -12.83 5.93 -24.47
N ARG A 128 -12.74 6.58 -23.31
CA ARG A 128 -11.91 6.11 -22.20
C ARG A 128 -12.34 4.72 -21.74
N ARG A 129 -13.65 4.51 -21.55
CA ARG A 129 -14.23 3.19 -21.22
C ARG A 129 -13.90 2.15 -22.29
N ALA A 130 -14.15 2.46 -23.56
CA ALA A 130 -13.87 1.54 -24.66
C ALA A 130 -12.38 1.17 -24.76
N LEU A 131 -11.46 2.08 -24.41
CA LEU A 131 -10.03 1.79 -24.36
C LEU A 131 -9.68 0.82 -23.23
N VAL A 132 -10.17 1.08 -22.01
CA VAL A 132 -9.94 0.19 -20.85
C VAL A 132 -10.56 -1.19 -21.09
N GLU A 133 -11.78 -1.28 -21.61
CA GLU A 133 -12.45 -2.55 -21.90
C GLU A 133 -11.66 -3.44 -22.87
N ARG A 134 -10.99 -2.85 -23.88
CA ARG A 134 -10.12 -3.61 -24.78
C ARG A 134 -8.89 -4.19 -24.06
N GLN A 135 -8.32 -3.45 -23.11
CA GLN A 135 -7.15 -3.92 -22.36
C GLN A 135 -7.52 -4.98 -21.32
N LEU A 136 -8.75 -4.94 -20.81
CA LEU A 136 -9.31 -5.95 -19.91
C LEU A 136 -9.91 -7.15 -20.66
N ALA A 137 -9.85 -7.19 -21.99
CA ALA A 137 -10.37 -8.31 -22.77
C ALA A 137 -9.61 -9.60 -22.43
N GLY A 138 -10.30 -10.55 -21.78
CA GLY A 138 -9.71 -11.81 -21.31
C GLY A 138 -9.36 -11.82 -19.81
N GLU A 139 -9.48 -10.68 -19.12
CA GLU A 139 -9.59 -10.67 -17.67
C GLU A 139 -10.99 -11.20 -17.28
N GLY A 140 -11.04 -12.15 -16.34
CA GLY A 140 -12.28 -12.80 -15.94
C GLY A 140 -12.11 -13.59 -14.65
N GLY A 141 -13.24 -13.89 -14.00
CA GLY A 141 -13.27 -14.50 -12.67
C GLY A 141 -13.50 -13.47 -11.56
N GLY A 142 -13.29 -13.89 -10.30
CA GLY A 142 -13.39 -12.99 -9.15
C GLY A 142 -12.21 -12.02 -9.06
N LEU A 143 -12.36 -10.97 -8.25
CA LEU A 143 -11.27 -10.02 -8.00
C LEU A 143 -10.09 -10.74 -7.32
N PRO A 144 -8.86 -10.62 -7.85
CA PRO A 144 -7.68 -11.19 -7.22
C PRO A 144 -7.26 -10.36 -5.99
N ALA A 145 -6.25 -10.83 -5.27
CA ALA A 145 -5.52 -9.94 -4.36
C ALA A 145 -4.93 -8.75 -5.15
N PRO A 146 -4.95 -7.51 -4.62
CA PRO A 146 -4.59 -6.32 -5.40
C PRO A 146 -3.22 -6.42 -6.09
N ALA A 147 -2.18 -6.84 -5.35
CA ALA A 147 -0.82 -7.00 -5.90
C ALA A 147 -0.65 -8.16 -6.90
N ARG A 148 -1.66 -9.04 -7.04
CA ARG A 148 -1.69 -10.09 -8.06
C ARG A 148 -2.51 -9.71 -9.29
N ALA A 149 -3.15 -8.53 -9.28
CA ALA A 149 -3.90 -8.06 -10.43
C ALA A 149 -2.96 -7.79 -11.60
N ARG A 150 -3.28 -8.37 -12.75
CA ARG A 150 -2.50 -8.20 -13.98
C ARG A 150 -2.58 -6.78 -14.53
N HIS A 151 -3.72 -6.12 -14.33
CA HIS A 151 -3.98 -4.78 -14.81
C HIS A 151 -4.22 -3.80 -13.66
N VAL A 152 -3.66 -2.60 -13.74
CA VAL A 152 -3.79 -1.55 -12.70
C VAL A 152 -5.24 -1.21 -12.37
N ALA A 153 -6.12 -1.18 -13.37
CA ALA A 153 -7.58 -1.03 -13.19
C ALA A 153 -8.18 -2.07 -12.21
N VAL A 154 -7.80 -3.34 -12.39
CA VAL A 154 -8.25 -4.45 -11.55
C VAL A 154 -7.58 -4.37 -10.17
N GLY A 155 -6.31 -3.97 -10.11
CA GLY A 155 -5.59 -3.74 -8.86
C GLY A 155 -6.25 -2.67 -7.99
N LEU A 156 -6.60 -1.53 -8.57
CA LEU A 156 -7.30 -0.44 -7.91
C LEU A 156 -8.68 -0.88 -7.39
N LEU A 157 -9.49 -1.51 -8.26
CA LEU A 157 -10.81 -1.99 -7.86
C LEU A 157 -10.72 -3.07 -6.77
N ALA A 158 -9.80 -4.02 -6.91
CA ALA A 158 -9.56 -5.05 -5.91
C ALA A 158 -9.12 -4.45 -4.57
N HIS A 159 -8.24 -3.45 -4.58
CA HIS A 159 -7.82 -2.76 -3.37
C HIS A 159 -9.01 -2.11 -2.67
N TRP A 160 -9.78 -1.29 -3.39
CA TRP A 160 -10.97 -0.67 -2.85
C TRP A 160 -11.99 -1.70 -2.34
N ALA A 161 -12.22 -2.80 -3.06
CA ALA A 161 -13.17 -3.84 -2.65
C ALA A 161 -12.79 -4.52 -1.32
N THR A 162 -11.51 -4.50 -0.93
CA THR A 162 -11.06 -4.99 0.37
C THR A 162 -11.16 -3.94 1.49
N SER A 163 -11.52 -2.70 1.17
CA SER A 163 -11.67 -1.63 2.16
C SER A 163 -12.89 -1.85 3.06
N SER A 164 -12.90 -1.12 4.17
CA SER A 164 -14.06 -1.10 5.04
C SER A 164 -15.26 -0.39 4.40
N GLU A 165 -15.01 0.67 3.64
CA GLU A 165 -16.06 1.43 2.96
C GLU A 165 -16.79 0.58 1.92
N ALA A 166 -16.06 -0.24 1.15
CA ALA A 166 -16.67 -1.16 0.20
C ALA A 166 -17.59 -2.19 0.87
N HIS A 167 -17.20 -2.70 2.05
CA HIS A 167 -18.05 -3.61 2.82
C HIS A 167 -19.29 -2.89 3.33
N ASP A 168 -19.12 -1.70 3.90
CA ASP A 168 -20.23 -0.91 4.40
C ASP A 168 -21.24 -0.61 3.29
N LEU A 169 -20.75 -0.24 2.10
CA LEU A 169 -21.58 0.01 0.92
C LEU A 169 -22.31 -1.25 0.42
N ALA A 170 -21.63 -2.40 0.37
CA ALA A 170 -22.22 -3.66 -0.08
C ALA A 170 -23.38 -4.13 0.82
N TYR A 171 -23.28 -3.88 2.13
CA TYR A 171 -24.31 -4.25 3.12
C TYR A 171 -25.25 -3.12 3.50
N ARG A 172 -25.01 -1.89 3.00
CA ARG A 172 -25.70 -0.66 3.39
C ARG A 172 -25.74 -0.42 4.90
N ALA A 173 -24.66 -0.80 5.58
CA ALA A 173 -24.55 -0.71 7.03
C ALA A 173 -23.13 -0.31 7.44
N ARG A 174 -23.00 0.43 8.55
CA ARG A 174 -21.71 0.87 9.11
C ARG A 174 -21.04 -0.27 9.88
N ILE A 175 -20.60 -1.30 9.16
CA ILE A 175 -19.93 -2.48 9.72
C ILE A 175 -18.54 -2.11 10.22
N ARG A 176 -17.84 -1.24 9.48
CA ARG A 176 -16.48 -0.79 9.78
C ARG A 176 -15.51 -1.97 10.00
N ARG A 177 -15.38 -2.88 9.03
CA ARG A 177 -14.68 -4.19 9.17
C ARG A 177 -13.30 -4.16 9.84
N HIS A 178 -12.58 -3.04 9.74
CA HIS A 178 -11.23 -2.85 10.28
C HIS A 178 -11.21 -2.15 11.66
N ALA A 179 -12.38 -1.85 12.21
CA ALA A 179 -12.58 -1.27 13.52
C ALA A 179 -13.34 -2.26 14.42
N CYS A 180 -12.89 -2.40 15.66
CA CYS A 180 -13.60 -3.19 16.65
C CYS A 180 -14.76 -2.35 17.25
N ARG A 181 -15.91 -2.99 17.46
CA ARG A 181 -16.99 -2.44 18.28
C ARG A 181 -16.73 -2.75 19.76
N GLY A 182 -17.25 -1.90 20.65
CA GLY A 182 -17.18 -2.16 22.09
C GLY A 182 -17.93 -3.44 22.45
N LEU A 183 -17.56 -4.08 23.56
CA LEU A 183 -18.22 -5.30 24.03
C LEU A 183 -19.71 -5.08 24.30
N ASP A 184 -20.07 -3.90 24.81
CA ASP A 184 -21.45 -3.52 25.13
C ASP A 184 -22.34 -3.49 23.87
N ASP A 185 -21.76 -3.13 22.72
CA ASP A 185 -22.48 -2.95 21.45
C ASP A 185 -22.45 -4.22 20.56
N LEU A 186 -21.86 -5.32 21.03
CA LEU A 186 -21.68 -6.54 20.21
C LEU A 186 -23.00 -7.20 19.81
N GLY A 187 -24.00 -7.12 20.68
CA GLY A 187 -25.33 -7.70 20.45
C GLY A 187 -26.18 -6.92 19.45
N GLU A 188 -25.82 -5.67 19.16
CA GLU A 188 -26.60 -4.79 18.29
C GLU A 188 -26.16 -4.95 16.83
N PRO A 189 -27.11 -4.95 15.87
CA PRO A 189 -26.75 -4.91 14.45
C PRO A 189 -26.05 -3.58 14.12
N PRO A 190 -25.11 -3.58 13.14
CA PRO A 190 -24.50 -2.34 12.68
C PRO A 190 -25.56 -1.36 12.16
N PRO A 191 -25.46 -0.06 12.47
CA PRO A 191 -26.47 0.90 12.06
C PRO A 191 -26.41 1.16 10.54
N PRO A 192 -27.51 1.59 9.90
CA PRO A 192 -27.54 1.84 8.46
C PRO A 192 -26.56 2.96 8.04
N LEU A 193 -26.24 2.99 6.74
CA LEU A 193 -25.57 4.13 6.12
C LEU A 193 -26.51 5.34 6.04
N ALA A 194 -25.97 6.55 6.17
CA ALA A 194 -26.77 7.77 6.07
C ALA A 194 -27.40 7.87 4.67
N GLY A 195 -28.73 8.05 4.61
CA GLY A 195 -29.50 8.11 3.35
C GLY A 195 -30.55 7.01 3.17
N ASP A 196 -30.53 5.96 4.01
CA ASP A 196 -31.52 4.86 4.00
C ASP A 196 -32.60 4.99 5.11
N GLU A 197 -32.68 6.13 5.81
CA GLU A 197 -33.83 6.42 6.68
C GLU A 197 -35.02 6.89 5.84
N ALA A 198 -35.80 5.92 5.36
CA ALA A 198 -37.14 6.11 4.80
C ALA A 198 -38.16 5.26 5.57
#